data_AF-A0A4Q3JW51-F1
#
_entry.id   AF-A0A4Q3JW51-F1
#
_cell.length_a   1.000
_cell.length_b   1.000
_cell.length_c   1.000
_cell.angle_alpha   90.00
_cell.angle_beta   90.00
_cell.angle_gamma   90.00
#
_symmetry.space_group_name_H-M   'P 1'
#
loop_
_entity.id
_entity.type
_entity.pdbx_description
1 polymer ?
#
loop_
_entity_poly.entity_id
_entity_poly.type
_entity_poly.pdbx_seq_one_letter_code
_entity_poly.pdbx_strand_id
1 'polypeptide(L)'
;MAGALDVTVIDAARLYAVLRERVDFAGSELNIEGAARVGDRVRLFQRGNGAARPPLQPVNATGDLDLAALLAFLDDPARAPVPALTGVVTYDLGLVDGAPLSFTDAATASDGQVVYLAAAEASADTYQDGPVAGVALGVLTPDGPRWCPIVDTDGAPLAAKVEGLAADPTDPQRWYVVTDRDDPHAPSELLTLWVAGR
;
A
#
# COMPACT_ATOMS: atom_id res chain seq x y z
N MET A 1 -4.91 -27.28 19.53
CA MET A 1 -3.59 -27.02 18.94
C MET A 1 -3.82 -26.33 17.62
N ALA A 2 -3.38 -25.09 17.45
CA ALA A 2 -3.32 -24.48 16.13
C ALA A 2 -2.37 -25.35 15.29
N GLY A 3 -2.80 -25.76 14.09
CA GLY A 3 -1.92 -26.49 13.16
C GLY A 3 -0.66 -25.69 12.90
N ALA A 4 0.45 -26.37 12.62
CA ALA A 4 1.66 -25.68 12.19
C ALA A 4 1.32 -24.82 10.96
N LEU A 5 1.66 -23.54 11.03
CA LEU A 5 1.58 -22.66 9.87
C LEU A 5 2.63 -23.13 8.87
N ASP A 6 2.20 -23.46 7.65
CA ASP A 6 3.10 -23.73 6.55
C ASP A 6 3.39 -22.41 5.83
N VAL A 7 4.66 -22.12 5.61
CA VAL A 7 5.13 -20.89 4.96
C VAL A 7 5.97 -21.31 3.77
N THR A 8 5.50 -20.94 2.57
CA THR A 8 6.17 -21.24 1.31
C THR A 8 6.50 -19.94 0.58
N VAL A 9 7.69 -19.87 -0.01
CA VAL A 9 8.10 -18.79 -0.90
C VAL A 9 7.72 -19.16 -2.33
N ILE A 10 7.01 -18.26 -3.02
CA ILE A 10 6.48 -18.47 -4.37
C ILE A 10 7.18 -17.49 -5.32
N ASP A 11 7.74 -18.02 -6.41
CA ASP A 11 8.31 -17.18 -7.48
C ASP A 11 7.17 -16.60 -8.35
N ALA A 12 6.90 -15.30 -8.15
CA ALA A 12 5.90 -14.56 -8.90
C ALA A 12 6.48 -13.76 -10.09
N ALA A 13 7.69 -14.07 -10.58
CA ALA A 13 8.37 -13.29 -11.62
C ALA A 13 7.51 -13.05 -12.88
N ARG A 14 6.70 -14.03 -13.29
CA ARG A 14 5.78 -13.90 -14.43
C ARG A 14 4.70 -12.84 -14.19
N LEU A 15 4.16 -12.76 -12.97
CA LEU A 15 3.18 -11.74 -12.60
C LEU A 15 3.84 -10.36 -12.60
N TYR A 16 4.98 -10.22 -11.93
CA TYR A 16 5.72 -8.95 -11.87
C TYR A 16 6.19 -8.47 -13.25
N ALA A 17 6.53 -9.37 -14.17
CA ALA A 17 6.86 -9.00 -15.56
C ALA A 17 5.67 -8.31 -16.26
N VAL A 18 4.48 -8.91 -16.18
CA VAL A 18 3.24 -8.32 -16.75
C VAL A 18 2.89 -6.99 -16.09
N LEU A 19 3.03 -6.88 -14.77
CA LEU A 19 2.75 -5.64 -14.05
C LEU A 19 3.72 -4.51 -14.43
N ARG A 20 5.01 -4.81 -14.68
CA ARG A 20 5.99 -3.82 -15.17
C ARG A 20 5.68 -3.30 -16.57
N GLU A 21 5.06 -4.11 -17.42
CA GLU A 21 4.65 -3.69 -18.78
C GLU A 21 3.43 -2.76 -18.78
N ARG A 22 2.66 -2.74 -17.69
CA ARG A 22 1.48 -1.87 -17.52
C ARG A 22 1.90 -0.48 -17.06
N VAL A 23 2.39 0.34 -17.99
CA VAL A 23 2.84 1.73 -17.71
C VAL A 23 1.76 2.63 -17.11
N ASP A 24 0.47 2.32 -17.33
CA ASP A 24 -0.67 3.01 -16.73
C ASP A 24 -0.85 2.69 -15.23
N PHE A 25 -0.26 1.59 -14.77
CA PHE A 25 -0.20 1.20 -13.36
C PHE A 25 1.19 1.45 -12.78
N ALA A 26 2.24 0.91 -13.38
CA ALA A 26 3.61 0.98 -12.86
C ALA A 26 4.28 2.37 -13.01
N GLY A 27 3.77 3.24 -13.90
CA GLY A 27 4.44 4.50 -14.21
C GLY A 27 5.88 4.26 -14.72
N SER A 28 6.84 5.00 -14.16
CA SER A 28 8.27 4.84 -14.48
C SER A 28 8.94 3.63 -13.83
N GLU A 29 8.38 3.11 -12.74
CA GLU A 29 8.96 2.03 -11.94
C GLU A 29 7.91 1.34 -11.08
N LEU A 30 7.79 0.01 -11.21
CA LEU A 30 6.87 -0.79 -10.41
C LEU A 30 7.37 -0.87 -8.95
N ASN A 31 6.51 -0.46 -8.00
CA ASN A 31 6.72 -0.56 -6.57
C ASN A 31 5.36 -0.81 -5.87
N ILE A 32 5.01 -2.08 -5.66
CA ILE A 32 3.75 -2.45 -5.02
C ILE A 32 3.97 -2.54 -3.51
N GLU A 33 3.27 -1.71 -2.76
CA GLU A 33 3.47 -1.51 -1.32
C GLU A 33 2.21 -1.85 -0.52
N GLY A 34 1.10 -2.21 -1.18
CA GLY A 34 -0.11 -2.61 -0.48
C GLY A 34 -1.00 -3.52 -1.32
N ALA A 35 -1.79 -4.35 -0.62
CA ALA A 35 -2.81 -5.19 -1.23
C ALA A 35 -4.01 -5.36 -0.30
N ALA A 36 -5.20 -4.99 -0.78
CA ALA A 36 -6.44 -5.09 -0.02
C ALA A 36 -7.47 -5.98 -0.73
N ARG A 37 -8.22 -6.79 0.03
CA ARG A 37 -9.29 -7.61 -0.54
C ARG A 37 -10.54 -6.77 -0.78
N VAL A 38 -11.05 -6.76 -2.02
CA VAL A 38 -12.29 -6.06 -2.38
C VAL A 38 -13.25 -7.07 -2.98
N GLY A 39 -14.10 -7.67 -2.15
CA GLY A 39 -15.03 -8.73 -2.57
C GLY A 39 -14.28 -9.97 -3.09
N ASP A 40 -14.41 -10.22 -4.40
CA ASP A 40 -13.78 -11.29 -5.18
C ASP A 40 -12.46 -10.86 -5.86
N ARG A 41 -11.92 -9.69 -5.51
CA ARG A 41 -10.68 -9.15 -6.06
C ARG A 41 -9.65 -8.88 -4.98
N VAL A 42 -8.39 -8.81 -5.41
CA VAL A 42 -7.30 -8.18 -4.67
C VAL A 42 -6.94 -6.89 -5.40
N ARG A 43 -7.09 -5.76 -4.70
CA ARG A 43 -6.63 -4.47 -5.18
C ARG A 43 -5.19 -4.25 -4.76
N LEU A 44 -4.32 -4.10 -5.74
CA LEU A 44 -2.92 -3.72 -5.54
C LEU A 44 -2.79 -2.20 -5.44
N PHE A 45 -1.85 -1.75 -4.62
CA PHE A 45 -1.50 -0.35 -4.42
C PHE A 45 -0.06 -0.13 -4.86
N GLN A 46 0.09 0.57 -5.97
CA GLN A 46 1.37 1.01 -6.51
C GLN A 46 1.76 2.33 -5.85
N ARG A 47 2.97 2.40 -5.30
CA ARG A 47 3.57 3.60 -4.75
C ARG A 47 4.22 4.44 -5.83
N GLY A 48 3.91 5.74 -5.80
CA GLY A 48 4.40 6.75 -6.74
C GLY A 48 5.69 7.44 -6.29
N ASN A 49 6.62 6.73 -5.65
CA ASN A 49 7.90 7.30 -5.19
C ASN A 49 9.08 7.02 -6.15
N GLY A 50 8.82 6.34 -7.27
CA GLY A 50 9.79 6.00 -8.32
C GLY A 50 10.63 7.16 -8.86
N ALA A 51 11.86 6.88 -9.31
CA ALA A 51 12.60 7.85 -10.10
C ALA A 51 11.89 8.11 -11.45
N ALA A 52 11.81 9.37 -11.87
CA ALA A 52 11.25 9.72 -13.17
C ALA A 52 12.11 9.18 -14.32
N ARG A 53 11.47 8.59 -15.33
CA ARG A 53 12.14 8.02 -16.53
C ARG A 53 11.39 8.49 -17.78
N PRO A 54 11.68 9.71 -18.29
CA PRO A 54 10.92 10.30 -19.38
C PRO A 54 10.74 9.33 -20.57
N PRO A 55 9.52 9.20 -21.13
CA PRO A 55 8.34 10.04 -20.86
C PRO A 55 7.54 9.64 -19.61
N LEU A 56 7.94 8.60 -18.88
CA LEU A 56 7.20 8.06 -17.74
C LEU A 56 7.54 8.79 -16.44
N GLN A 57 6.52 8.97 -15.62
CA GLN A 57 6.61 9.53 -14.26
C GLN A 57 6.21 8.45 -13.24
N PRO A 58 6.66 8.54 -11.99
CA PRO A 58 6.11 7.72 -10.94
C PRO A 58 4.64 8.05 -10.72
N VAL A 59 3.83 7.05 -10.38
CA VAL A 59 2.39 7.21 -10.18
C VAL A 59 1.93 6.46 -8.95
N ASN A 60 1.08 7.08 -8.15
CA ASN A 60 0.24 6.34 -7.21
C ASN A 60 -0.90 5.74 -8.00
N ALA A 61 -1.07 4.43 -7.94
CA ALA A 61 -2.14 3.76 -8.68
C ALA A 61 -2.73 2.59 -7.90
N THR A 62 -3.98 2.25 -8.24
CA THR A 62 -4.54 0.96 -7.87
C THR A 62 -4.84 0.14 -9.11
N GLY A 63 -4.89 -1.18 -8.96
CA GLY A 63 -5.36 -2.10 -9.98
C GLY A 63 -5.82 -3.41 -9.37
N ASP A 64 -6.82 -4.01 -9.97
CA ASP A 64 -7.52 -5.18 -9.42
C ASP A 64 -7.11 -6.46 -10.15
N LEU A 65 -6.77 -7.49 -9.37
CA LEU A 65 -6.64 -8.88 -9.80
C LEU A 65 -7.86 -9.67 -9.31
N ASP A 66 -8.36 -10.59 -10.14
CA ASP A 66 -9.33 -11.58 -9.68
C ASP A 66 -8.70 -12.49 -8.61
N LEU A 67 -9.35 -12.63 -7.45
CA LEU A 67 -8.80 -13.36 -6.31
C LEU A 67 -8.63 -14.85 -6.61
N ALA A 68 -9.60 -15.46 -7.30
CA ALA A 68 -9.54 -16.88 -7.62
C ALA A 68 -8.42 -17.17 -8.63
N ALA A 69 -8.25 -16.30 -9.63
CA ALA A 69 -7.16 -16.38 -10.60
C ALA A 69 -5.78 -16.15 -9.95
N LEU A 70 -5.68 -15.21 -9.00
CA LEU A 70 -4.44 -14.98 -8.26
C LEU A 70 -4.07 -16.20 -7.41
N LEU A 71 -5.01 -16.78 -6.67
CA LEU A 71 -4.76 -17.98 -5.86
C LEU A 71 -4.36 -19.17 -6.74
N ALA A 72 -5.06 -19.38 -7.88
CA ALA A 72 -4.68 -20.42 -8.84
C ALA A 72 -3.28 -20.19 -9.43
N PHE A 73 -2.87 -18.94 -9.63
CA PHE A 73 -1.51 -18.60 -10.05
C PHE A 73 -0.47 -18.90 -8.96
N LEU A 74 -0.76 -18.55 -7.71
CA LEU A 74 0.15 -18.80 -6.58
C LEU A 74 0.30 -20.30 -6.28
N ASP A 75 -0.74 -21.10 -6.49
CA ASP A 75 -0.70 -22.55 -6.33
C ASP A 75 0.17 -23.26 -7.41
N ASP A 76 0.25 -22.71 -8.62
CA ASP A 76 1.06 -23.25 -9.73
C ASP A 76 1.65 -22.14 -10.64
N PRO A 77 2.63 -21.36 -10.13
CA PRO A 77 3.13 -20.17 -10.82
C PRO A 77 3.86 -20.51 -12.14
N ALA A 78 4.25 -21.77 -12.33
CA ALA A 78 4.92 -22.23 -13.55
C ALA A 78 3.93 -22.45 -14.70
N ARG A 79 2.70 -22.90 -14.43
CA ARG A 79 1.75 -23.33 -15.47
C ARG A 79 0.46 -22.51 -15.53
N ALA A 80 0.00 -21.98 -14.40
CA ALA A 80 -1.21 -21.19 -14.36
C ALA A 80 -1.06 -19.89 -15.19
N PRO A 81 -2.16 -19.36 -15.76
CA PRO A 81 -2.16 -18.06 -16.41
C PRO A 81 -1.88 -16.96 -15.39
N VAL A 82 -1.19 -15.89 -15.83
CA VAL A 82 -1.03 -14.69 -15.00
C VAL A 82 -2.39 -13.98 -14.92
N PRO A 83 -2.89 -13.63 -13.71
CA PRO A 83 -4.15 -12.90 -13.59
C PRO A 83 -4.06 -11.52 -14.26
N ALA A 84 -5.12 -11.12 -14.95
CA ALA A 84 -5.16 -9.84 -15.64
C ALA A 84 -5.33 -8.68 -14.64
N LEU A 85 -4.52 -7.63 -14.80
CA LEU A 85 -4.70 -6.38 -14.07
C LEU A 85 -5.81 -5.54 -14.72
N THR A 86 -6.86 -5.24 -13.96
CA THR A 86 -8.03 -4.49 -14.42
C THR A 86 -8.32 -3.30 -13.53
N GLY A 87 -9.22 -2.41 -13.95
CA GLY A 87 -9.70 -1.30 -13.10
C GLY A 87 -8.59 -0.36 -12.64
N VAL A 88 -7.57 -0.11 -13.47
CA VAL A 88 -6.44 0.73 -13.09
C VAL A 88 -6.88 2.19 -12.94
N VAL A 89 -6.55 2.78 -11.80
CA VAL A 89 -6.84 4.20 -11.48
C VAL A 89 -5.59 4.83 -10.89
N THR A 90 -5.19 5.99 -11.39
CA THR A 90 -4.10 6.79 -10.84
C THR A 90 -4.63 7.88 -9.91
N TYR A 91 -3.82 8.25 -8.92
CA TYR A 91 -4.20 9.18 -7.87
C TYR A 91 -3.17 10.28 -7.68
N ASP A 92 -3.67 11.50 -7.51
CA ASP A 92 -2.94 12.56 -6.81
C ASP A 92 -3.39 12.53 -5.35
N LEU A 93 -2.48 12.16 -4.45
CA LEU A 93 -2.74 12.10 -3.01
C LEU A 93 -2.46 13.44 -2.32
N GLY A 94 -2.00 14.45 -3.04
CA GLY A 94 -1.60 15.73 -2.49
C GLY A 94 -0.26 15.70 -1.78
N LEU A 95 -0.02 16.74 -0.99
CA LEU A 95 1.27 17.02 -0.35
C LEU A 95 1.10 17.15 1.17
N VAL A 96 2.12 16.75 1.92
CA VAL A 96 2.32 17.12 3.33
C VAL A 96 3.66 17.84 3.43
N ASP A 97 3.65 19.07 3.96
CA ASP A 97 4.82 19.94 4.05
C ASP A 97 5.61 20.08 2.72
N GLY A 98 4.89 20.06 1.59
CA GLY A 98 5.46 20.17 0.25
C GLY A 98 6.00 18.86 -0.35
N ALA A 99 6.05 17.78 0.42
CA ALA A 99 6.45 16.44 -0.05
C ALA A 99 5.21 15.65 -0.52
N PRO A 100 5.28 14.92 -1.64
CA PRO A 100 4.15 14.16 -2.18
C PRO A 100 3.84 12.93 -1.34
N LEU A 101 2.54 12.69 -1.09
CA LEU A 101 2.08 11.45 -0.47
C LEU A 101 2.13 10.30 -1.47
N SER A 102 2.62 9.15 -1.02
CA SER A 102 2.63 7.91 -1.79
C SER A 102 2.16 6.73 -0.93
N PHE A 103 1.45 5.77 -1.53
CA PHE A 103 0.91 4.62 -0.79
C PHE A 103 2.00 3.79 -0.13
N THR A 104 1.79 3.36 1.11
CA THR A 104 2.73 2.50 1.85
C THR A 104 2.10 1.24 2.43
N ASP A 105 0.77 1.16 2.50
CA ASP A 105 0.02 -0.08 2.71
C ASP A 105 -1.48 0.17 2.45
N ALA A 106 -2.29 -0.88 2.39
CA ALA A 106 -3.73 -0.80 2.40
C ALA A 106 -4.38 -2.04 3.01
N ALA A 107 -5.51 -1.84 3.69
CA ALA A 107 -6.29 -2.92 4.27
C ALA A 107 -7.80 -2.65 4.14
N THR A 108 -8.56 -3.73 4.13
CA THR A 108 -10.02 -3.68 4.05
C THR A 108 -10.60 -3.66 5.46
N ALA A 109 -11.42 -2.65 5.75
CA ALA A 109 -12.18 -2.55 6.98
C ALA A 109 -13.32 -3.60 7.03
N SER A 110 -13.91 -3.81 8.21
CA SER A 110 -15.00 -4.77 8.42
C SER A 110 -16.26 -4.46 7.60
N ASP A 111 -16.46 -3.20 7.21
CA ASP A 111 -17.58 -2.75 6.37
C ASP A 111 -17.27 -2.84 4.86
N GLY A 112 -16.08 -3.33 4.49
CA GLY A 112 -15.63 -3.47 3.11
C GLY A 112 -14.98 -2.22 2.52
N GLN A 113 -14.90 -1.11 3.25
CA GLN A 113 -14.17 0.07 2.80
C GLN A 113 -12.67 -0.22 2.78
N VAL A 114 -11.97 0.26 1.74
CA VAL A 114 -10.51 0.18 1.69
C VAL A 114 -9.90 1.43 2.32
N VAL A 115 -9.08 1.19 3.33
CA VAL A 115 -8.27 2.21 4.00
C VAL A 115 -6.83 2.02 3.57
N TYR A 116 -6.13 3.12 3.34
CA TYR A 116 -4.72 3.12 2.93
C TYR A 116 -3.86 3.94 3.89
N LEU A 117 -2.58 3.57 3.96
CA LEU A 117 -1.52 4.40 4.50
C LEU A 117 -0.79 5.10 3.35
N ALA A 118 -0.33 6.31 3.61
CA ALA A 118 0.57 7.01 2.73
C ALA A 118 1.65 7.74 3.51
N ALA A 119 2.85 7.81 2.95
CA ALA A 119 3.98 8.56 3.49
C ALA A 119 4.42 9.64 2.51
N ALA A 120 4.81 10.79 3.07
CA ALA A 120 5.45 11.87 2.36
C ALA A 120 6.92 11.90 2.80
N GLU A 121 7.80 11.49 1.90
CA GLU A 121 9.24 11.44 2.15
C GLU A 121 9.93 12.55 1.38
N ALA A 122 10.79 13.29 2.07
CA ALA A 122 11.56 14.38 1.47
C ALA A 122 12.85 13.87 0.81
N SER A 123 12.75 12.91 -0.11
CA SER A 123 13.87 12.43 -0.92
C SER A 123 13.46 12.16 -2.37
N ALA A 124 14.43 12.31 -3.28
CA ALA A 124 14.27 12.05 -4.71
C ALA A 124 14.76 10.66 -5.14
N ASP A 125 15.13 9.79 -4.18
CA ASP A 125 15.73 8.47 -4.42
C ASP A 125 14.86 7.35 -3.81
N THR A 126 14.54 6.32 -4.60
CA THR A 126 13.74 5.14 -4.19
C THR A 126 14.48 4.15 -3.31
N TYR A 127 15.80 4.29 -3.16
CA TYR A 127 16.62 3.43 -2.30
C TYR A 127 17.15 4.17 -1.05
N GLN A 128 16.90 5.47 -0.96
CA GLN A 128 17.24 6.30 0.20
C GLN A 128 16.02 7.09 0.63
N ASP A 129 15.31 6.51 1.60
CA ASP A 129 14.18 7.17 2.23
C ASP A 129 14.70 8.43 2.94
N GLY A 130 14.19 9.57 2.51
CA GLY A 130 14.47 10.85 3.14
C GLY A 130 13.81 10.92 4.52
N PRO A 131 14.03 12.00 5.27
CA PRO A 131 13.21 12.24 6.46
C PRO A 131 11.73 12.24 6.06
N VAL A 132 10.93 11.50 6.82
CA VAL A 132 9.48 11.45 6.66
C VAL A 132 8.92 12.81 7.06
N ALA A 133 8.43 13.56 6.09
CA ALA A 133 7.78 14.85 6.29
C ALA A 133 6.40 14.68 6.94
N GLY A 134 5.75 13.54 6.71
CA GLY A 134 4.55 13.13 7.44
C GLY A 134 3.93 11.87 6.87
N VAL A 135 2.98 11.33 7.61
CA VAL A 135 2.20 10.16 7.21
C VAL A 135 0.71 10.42 7.34
N ALA A 136 -0.08 9.73 6.53
CA ALA A 136 -1.51 9.91 6.42
C ALA A 136 -2.24 8.57 6.42
N LEU A 137 -3.45 8.59 6.97
CA LEU A 137 -4.43 7.52 6.81
C LEU A 137 -5.55 8.04 5.92
N GLY A 138 -5.96 7.26 4.92
CA GLY A 138 -6.99 7.67 3.99
C GLY A 138 -7.93 6.57 3.55
N VAL A 139 -8.97 7.00 2.85
CA VAL A 139 -10.01 6.15 2.24
C VAL A 139 -10.10 6.49 0.76
N LEU A 140 -10.31 5.47 -0.07
CA LEU A 140 -10.70 5.67 -1.46
C LEU A 140 -12.22 5.82 -1.53
N THR A 141 -12.70 6.98 -2.00
CA THR A 141 -14.12 7.26 -2.18
C THR A 141 -14.45 7.44 -3.67
N PRO A 142 -15.74 7.38 -4.08
CA PRO A 142 -16.13 7.66 -5.45
C PRO A 142 -15.73 9.07 -5.94
N ASP A 143 -15.62 10.04 -5.02
CA ASP A 143 -15.23 11.42 -5.31
C ASP A 143 -13.71 11.62 -5.36
N GLY A 144 -12.93 10.57 -5.05
CA GLY A 144 -11.47 10.61 -4.98
C GLY A 144 -10.91 10.18 -3.62
N PRO A 145 -9.57 10.21 -3.48
CA PRO A 145 -8.92 9.90 -2.21
C PRO A 145 -9.19 11.01 -1.18
N ARG A 146 -9.45 10.61 0.05
CA ARG A 146 -9.53 11.53 1.21
C ARG A 146 -8.65 10.98 2.31
N TRP A 147 -7.95 11.86 3.01
CA TRP A 147 -7.04 11.45 4.07
C TRP A 147 -6.97 12.47 5.20
N CYS A 148 -6.44 12.04 6.34
CA CYS A 148 -6.03 12.90 7.44
C CYS A 148 -4.58 12.57 7.85
N PRO A 149 -3.82 13.55 8.37
CA PRO A 149 -2.50 13.29 8.91
C PRO A 149 -2.61 12.40 10.15
N ILE A 150 -1.65 11.50 10.33
CA ILE A 150 -1.51 10.75 11.58
C ILE A 150 -0.74 11.62 12.56
N VAL A 151 -1.32 11.83 13.73
CA VAL A 151 -0.74 12.61 14.83
C VAL A 151 -0.63 11.75 16.09
N ASP A 152 0.31 12.11 16.96
CA ASP A 152 0.41 11.51 18.29
C ASP A 152 -0.69 12.00 19.24
N THR A 153 -0.62 11.57 20.50
CA THR A 153 -1.61 11.91 21.53
C THR A 153 -1.63 13.40 21.90
N ASP A 154 -0.56 14.13 21.61
CA ASP A 154 -0.44 15.57 21.85
C ASP A 154 -0.80 16.39 20.59
N GLY A 155 -1.13 15.71 19.48
CA GLY A 155 -1.49 16.32 18.20
C GLY A 155 -0.29 16.68 17.33
N ALA A 156 0.93 16.24 17.68
CA ALA A 156 2.10 16.45 16.84
C ALA A 156 2.11 15.45 15.66
N PRO A 157 2.51 15.88 14.45
CA PRO A 157 2.61 14.98 13.30
C PRO A 157 3.55 13.80 13.57
N LEU A 158 3.11 12.60 13.19
CA LEU A 158 3.97 11.42 13.23
C LEU A 158 5.03 11.52 12.13
N ALA A 159 6.30 11.60 12.51
CA ALA A 159 7.46 11.64 11.62
C ALA A 159 8.15 10.27 11.54
N ALA A 160 7.37 9.21 11.37
CA ALA A 160 7.84 7.84 11.21
C ALA A 160 7.08 7.17 10.08
N LYS A 161 7.80 6.46 9.21
CA LYS A 161 7.24 5.73 8.07
C LYS A 161 6.37 4.58 8.60
N VAL A 162 5.17 4.41 8.04
CA VAL A 162 4.24 3.34 8.43
C VAL A 162 3.90 2.50 7.20
N GLU A 163 4.18 1.20 7.27
CA GLU A 163 4.10 0.25 6.14
C GLU A 163 3.36 -1.05 6.48
N GLY A 164 2.60 -1.03 7.57
CA GLY A 164 1.71 -2.12 7.95
C GLY A 164 0.41 -1.55 8.45
N LEU A 165 -0.72 -2.05 7.95
CA LEU A 165 -2.06 -1.62 8.32
C LEU A 165 -2.96 -2.83 8.58
N ALA A 166 -3.62 -2.85 9.74
CA ALA A 166 -4.66 -3.82 10.03
C ALA A 166 -5.85 -3.19 10.75
N ALA A 167 -7.05 -3.53 10.29
CA ALA A 167 -8.28 -3.16 10.98
C ALA A 167 -8.42 -3.97 12.27
N ASP A 168 -8.91 -3.33 13.34
CA ASP A 168 -9.34 -4.09 14.50
C ASP A 168 -10.68 -4.79 14.21
N PRO A 169 -10.80 -6.12 14.41
CA PRO A 169 -12.03 -6.84 14.13
C PRO A 169 -13.15 -6.59 15.15
N THR A 170 -12.84 -5.96 16.28
CA THR A 170 -13.74 -5.71 17.42
C THR A 170 -14.12 -4.24 17.59
N ASP A 171 -13.35 -3.32 17.03
CA ASP A 171 -13.59 -1.88 17.11
C ASP A 171 -13.39 -1.23 15.73
N PRO A 172 -14.47 -0.85 15.03
CA PRO A 172 -14.35 -0.29 13.70
C PRO A 172 -13.57 1.02 13.70
N GLN A 173 -13.39 1.73 14.83
CA GLN A 173 -12.63 2.98 14.91
C GLN A 173 -11.13 2.76 15.13
N ARG A 174 -10.71 1.55 15.51
CA ARG A 174 -9.33 1.23 15.88
C ARG A 174 -8.58 0.55 14.74
N TRP A 175 -7.34 0.98 14.51
CA TRP A 175 -6.40 0.37 13.58
C TRP A 175 -5.07 0.11 14.26
N TYR A 176 -4.38 -0.88 13.73
CA TYR A 176 -3.00 -1.19 14.05
C TYR A 176 -2.13 -0.76 12.89
N VAL A 177 -1.06 -0.01 13.19
CA VAL A 177 -0.04 0.34 12.21
C VAL A 177 1.35 -0.04 12.69
N VAL A 178 2.21 -0.45 11.76
CA VAL A 178 3.58 -0.84 12.06
C VAL A 178 4.54 0.16 11.41
N THR A 179 5.51 0.65 12.16
CA THR A 179 6.54 1.55 11.64
C THR A 179 7.61 0.78 10.88
N ASP A 180 8.07 1.32 9.76
CA ASP A 180 9.33 0.91 9.14
C ASP A 180 10.47 1.80 9.66
N ARG A 181 11.60 1.16 9.99
CA ARG A 181 12.78 1.81 10.57
C ARG A 181 13.98 1.80 9.60
N ASP A 182 13.85 1.18 8.43
CA ASP A 182 14.93 0.97 7.45
C ASP A 182 16.20 0.30 8.03
N ASP A 183 16.13 -0.23 9.25
CA ASP A 183 17.20 -0.95 9.95
C ASP A 183 16.73 -2.38 10.23
N PRO A 184 17.29 -3.40 9.55
CA PRO A 184 16.90 -4.79 9.75
C PRO A 184 17.25 -5.34 11.14
N HIS A 185 18.02 -4.59 11.95
CA HIS A 185 18.36 -4.94 13.32
C HIS A 185 17.52 -4.20 14.37
N ALA A 186 16.73 -3.20 13.97
CA ALA A 186 15.81 -2.50 14.86
C ALA A 186 14.41 -3.12 14.76
N PRO A 187 13.73 -3.39 15.90
CA PRO A 187 12.34 -3.82 15.85
C PRO A 187 11.44 -2.69 15.37
N SER A 188 10.47 -3.02 14.51
CA SER A 188 9.35 -2.14 14.19
C SER A 188 8.46 -1.92 15.42
N GLU A 189 7.88 -0.73 15.52
CA GLU A 189 6.91 -0.39 16.56
C GLU A 189 5.49 -0.65 16.06
N LEU A 190 4.67 -1.27 16.93
CA LEU A 190 3.23 -1.37 16.73
C LEU A 190 2.55 -0.16 17.39
N LEU A 191 1.90 0.66 16.59
CA LEU A 191 1.09 1.78 17.04
C LEU A 191 -0.39 1.45 16.92
N THR A 192 -1.21 2.09 17.74
CA THR A 192 -2.68 2.01 17.66
C THR A 192 -3.21 3.37 17.26
N LEU A 193 -4.02 3.41 16.21
CA LEU A 193 -4.70 4.60 15.73
C LEU A 193 -6.19 4.54 16.06
N TRP A 194 -6.75 5.69 16.44
CA TRP A 194 -8.19 5.89 16.56
C TRP A 194 -8.66 6.90 15.52
N VAL A 195 -9.65 6.52 14.74
CA VAL A 195 -10.16 7.32 13.62
C VAL A 195 -11.62 7.66 13.87
N ALA A 196 -11.92 8.95 14.03
CA ALA A 196 -13.27 9.45 14.15
C ALA A 196 -13.83 9.87 12.77
N GLY A 197 -15.09 9.53 12.49
CA GLY A 197 -15.85 10.07 11.35
C GLY A 197 -15.45 9.56 9.97
N ARG A 198 -15.43 8.25 9.77
CA ARG A 198 -15.29 7.62 8.43
C ARG A 198 -16.59 7.67 7.63
#